data_AF-B3GQY9-F1
#
_entry.id   AF-B3GQY9-F1
#
_cell.length_a   1.000
_cell.length_b   1.000
_cell.length_c   1.000
_cell.angle_alpha   90.00
_cell.angle_beta   90.00
_cell.angle_gamma   90.00
#
_symmetry.space_group_name_H-M   'P 1'
#
loop_
_entity.id
_entity.type
_entity.pdbx_description
1 polymer ?
#
loop_
_entity_poly.entity_id
_entity_poly.type
_entity_poly.pdbx_seq_one_letter_code
_entity_poly.pdbx_strand_id
1 'polypeptide(L)'
;YPFEGLQNYTSGIIHHVQLKGLEPSTLYYYQCGDPSLQAMSDIYYFRTMPISGSKSYPGKVAVVGDLGLTYNTTTTIGHLTSNEPDLLLLIGDVTYANLYLTNGTGSDCYSCSFPLTPIHETYQPRWDYWGRFMQNLVSNVPIMVVEGNHEIEKQAENRTFVAYSSRFAFPSQESGSSSTFYYSFNAGGIHFIMLGAYINYDKTAEQYKWLE
;
A
#
# COMPACT_ATOMS: atom_id res chain seq x y z
N TYR A 1 17.77 -12.64 7.02
CA TYR A 1 18.11 -13.74 6.11
C TYR A 1 19.06 -14.70 6.81
N PRO A 2 18.91 -16.02 6.59
CA PRO A 2 19.82 -17.03 7.13
C PRO A 2 21.09 -17.21 6.27
N PHE A 3 21.36 -16.29 5.33
CA PHE A 3 22.48 -16.38 4.39
C PHE A 3 23.61 -15.45 4.83
N GLU A 4 24.84 -15.95 4.77
CA GLU A 4 26.04 -15.17 5.08
C GLU A 4 26.19 -13.99 4.09
N GLY A 5 26.59 -12.82 4.59
CA GLY A 5 26.80 -11.61 3.79
C GLY A 5 25.55 -10.78 3.49
N LEU A 6 24.33 -11.31 3.73
CA LEU A 6 23.10 -10.54 3.56
C LEU A 6 22.78 -9.71 4.81
N GLN A 7 22.28 -8.50 4.59
CA GLN A 7 21.88 -7.59 5.68
C GLN A 7 20.42 -7.80 6.08
N ASN A 8 20.15 -7.73 7.38
CA ASN A 8 18.80 -7.79 7.93
C ASN A 8 18.19 -6.40 8.04
N TYR A 9 16.86 -6.35 7.96
CA TYR A 9 16.08 -5.15 8.19
C TYR A 9 14.99 -5.42 9.23
N THR A 10 14.71 -4.41 10.06
CA THR A 10 13.53 -4.36 10.92
C THR A 10 12.93 -2.97 10.79
N SER A 11 11.60 -2.88 10.73
CA SER A 11 10.94 -1.60 10.61
C SER A 11 10.95 -0.83 11.93
N GLY A 12 10.64 0.47 11.83
CA GLY A 12 10.06 1.16 12.99
C GLY A 12 8.72 0.53 13.40
N ILE A 13 8.15 1.03 14.49
CA ILE A 13 6.82 0.61 14.94
C ILE A 13 5.79 1.16 13.96
N ILE A 14 4.94 0.28 13.44
CA ILE A 14 3.84 0.64 12.53
C ILE A 14 2.54 0.67 13.34
N HIS A 15 1.75 1.73 13.15
CA HIS A 15 0.50 1.95 13.86
C HIS A 15 -0.66 2.06 12.86
N HIS A 16 -1.76 1.36 13.15
CA HIS A 16 -3.01 1.44 12.41
C HIS A 16 -4.13 1.85 13.37
N VAL A 17 -4.89 2.89 13.02
CA VAL A 17 -6.01 3.40 13.84
C VAL A 17 -7.24 3.53 12.97
N GLN A 18 -8.35 2.90 13.38
CA GLN A 18 -9.63 3.00 12.70
C GLN A 18 -10.48 4.10 13.33
N LEU A 19 -10.79 5.14 12.56
CA LEU A 19 -11.75 6.18 12.95
C LEU A 19 -13.17 5.73 12.59
N LYS A 20 -14.10 5.83 13.55
CA LYS A 20 -15.49 5.39 13.41
C LYS A 20 -16.46 6.55 13.59
N GLY A 21 -17.69 6.39 13.07
CA GLY A 21 -18.76 7.38 13.24
C GLY A 21 -18.52 8.68 12.46
N LEU A 22 -17.81 8.60 11.34
CA LEU A 22 -17.54 9.76 10.49
C LEU A 22 -18.72 9.99 9.53
N GLU A 23 -19.18 11.24 9.45
CA GLU A 23 -20.14 11.68 8.44
C GLU A 23 -19.56 11.58 7.02
N PRO A 24 -20.34 11.14 6.01
CA PRO A 24 -19.92 11.11 4.61
C PRO A 24 -19.64 12.52 4.03
N SER A 25 -18.85 12.60 2.95
CA SER A 25 -18.50 13.85 2.25
C SER A 25 -17.96 14.98 3.14
N THR A 26 -17.39 14.66 4.30
CA THR A 26 -17.04 15.61 5.36
C THR A 26 -15.52 15.71 5.52
N LEU A 27 -15.01 16.93 5.68
CA LEU A 27 -13.60 17.20 5.92
C LEU A 27 -13.30 17.04 7.41
N TYR A 28 -12.36 16.16 7.74
CA TYR A 28 -11.84 15.95 9.09
C TYR A 28 -10.40 16.38 9.17
N TYR A 29 -10.03 17.05 10.27
CA TYR A 29 -8.64 17.33 10.63
C TYR A 29 -8.17 16.33 11.68
N TYR A 30 -6.92 15.91 11.63
CA TYR A 30 -6.37 14.92 12.56
C TYR A 30 -4.90 15.16 12.86
N GLN A 31 -4.47 14.65 14.01
CA GLN A 31 -3.07 14.39 14.36
C GLN A 31 -2.96 12.93 14.78
N CYS A 32 -1.80 12.32 14.55
CA CYS A 32 -1.49 10.97 15.02
C CYS A 32 -0.17 10.97 15.80
N GLY A 33 0.00 10.01 16.70
CA GLY A 33 1.19 9.91 17.54
C GLY A 33 0.87 9.48 18.97
N ASP A 34 1.85 9.69 19.86
CA ASP A 34 1.71 9.39 21.28
C ASP A 34 1.64 10.69 22.10
N PRO A 35 0.46 11.05 22.64
CA PRO A 35 0.30 12.27 23.44
C PRO A 35 1.02 12.20 24.79
N SER A 36 1.38 11.00 25.28
CA SER A 36 2.13 10.83 26.53
C SER A 36 3.63 11.13 26.39
N LEU A 37 4.15 11.15 25.15
CA LEU A 37 5.57 11.31 24.83
C LEU A 37 5.90 12.63 24.12
N GLN A 38 4.96 13.58 24.03
CA GLN A 38 5.07 14.79 23.19
C GLN A 38 5.44 14.46 21.73
N ALA A 39 4.96 13.32 21.22
CA ALA A 39 5.31 12.77 19.91
C ALA A 39 4.09 12.76 18.99
N MET A 40 3.42 13.91 18.87
CA MET A 40 2.27 14.11 17.97
C MET A 40 2.74 14.69 16.63
N SER A 41 2.07 14.28 15.55
CA SER A 41 2.29 14.80 14.20
C SER A 41 1.85 16.26 14.06
N ASP A 42 2.20 16.89 12.93
CA ASP A 42 1.49 18.06 12.44
C ASP A 42 0.00 17.75 12.18
N ILE A 43 -0.81 18.79 12.00
CA ILE A 43 -2.23 18.63 11.64
C ILE A 43 -2.33 18.31 10.14
N TYR A 44 -2.97 17.18 9.84
CA TYR A 44 -3.37 16.78 8.50
C TYR A 44 -4.89 16.80 8.37
N TYR A 45 -5.41 16.56 7.17
CA TYR A 45 -6.85 16.48 6.95
C TYR A 45 -7.18 15.38 5.95
N PHE A 46 -8.40 14.88 5.93
CA PHE A 46 -8.90 14.07 4.81
C PHE A 46 -10.40 14.31 4.66
N ARG A 47 -10.94 14.03 3.47
CA ARG A 47 -12.38 14.06 3.22
C ARG A 47 -12.90 12.63 3.12
N THR A 48 -13.96 12.32 3.89
CA THR A 48 -14.63 11.02 3.80
C THR A 48 -15.32 10.84 2.45
N MET A 49 -15.40 9.59 1.99
CA MET A 49 -16.10 9.25 0.76
C MET A 49 -17.59 9.66 0.84
N PRO A 50 -18.22 9.95 -0.30
CA PRO A 50 -19.66 10.20 -0.34
C PRO A 50 -20.48 9.00 0.11
N ILE A 51 -21.69 9.26 0.59
CA ILE A 51 -22.61 8.21 1.03
C ILE A 51 -22.93 7.26 -0.12
N SER A 52 -23.08 5.97 0.18
CA SER A 52 -23.48 4.98 -0.82
C SER A 52 -24.84 5.30 -1.42
N GLY A 53 -24.88 5.43 -2.75
CA GLY A 53 -26.11 5.69 -3.49
C GLY A 53 -25.84 5.98 -4.97
N SER A 54 -26.82 5.70 -5.83
CA SER A 54 -26.72 5.79 -7.30
C SER A 54 -26.55 7.21 -7.87
N LYS A 55 -26.46 8.23 -7.03
CA LYS A 55 -26.30 9.64 -7.40
C LYS A 55 -25.21 10.36 -6.61
N SER A 56 -24.42 9.62 -5.84
CA SER A 56 -23.42 10.15 -4.91
C SER A 56 -22.10 9.50 -5.25
N TYR A 57 -21.13 10.25 -5.77
CA TYR A 57 -19.88 9.72 -6.29
C TYR A 57 -18.71 10.59 -5.85
N PRO A 58 -17.51 10.01 -5.60
CA PRO A 58 -16.29 10.82 -5.52
C PRO A 58 -16.14 11.61 -6.82
N GLY A 59 -15.65 12.84 -6.73
CA GLY A 59 -15.44 13.69 -7.90
C GLY A 59 -14.36 13.11 -8.82
N LYS A 60 -13.25 12.64 -8.24
CA LYS A 60 -12.13 12.06 -8.99
C LYS A 60 -11.52 10.86 -8.25
N VAL A 61 -11.40 9.74 -8.95
CA VAL A 61 -10.65 8.55 -8.50
C VAL A 61 -9.40 8.45 -9.35
N ALA A 62 -8.22 8.57 -8.74
CA ALA A 62 -6.95 8.35 -9.41
C ALA A 62 -6.56 6.87 -9.34
N VAL A 63 -6.02 6.34 -10.43
CA VAL A 63 -5.55 4.95 -10.52
C VAL A 63 -4.14 4.96 -11.07
N VAL A 64 -3.24 4.27 -10.36
CA VAL A 64 -1.84 4.08 -10.73
C VAL A 64 -1.41 2.66 -10.36
N GLY A 65 -0.37 2.16 -11.01
CA GLY A 65 0.31 0.90 -10.66
C GLY A 65 1.79 1.09 -10.94
N ASP A 66 2.62 0.16 -10.47
CA ASP A 66 4.03 0.08 -10.87
C ASP A 66 4.80 1.39 -10.61
N LEU A 67 4.52 2.04 -9.46
CA LEU A 67 5.03 3.39 -9.22
C LEU A 67 6.55 3.41 -9.07
N GLY A 68 7.08 2.47 -8.27
CA GLY A 68 8.46 2.53 -7.78
C GLY A 68 8.79 3.85 -7.11
N LEU A 69 10.07 4.25 -7.18
CA LEU A 69 10.51 5.53 -6.63
C LEU A 69 11.69 6.06 -7.46
N THR A 70 11.34 6.71 -8.56
CA THR A 70 12.23 7.32 -9.55
C THR A 70 11.84 8.79 -9.80
N TYR A 71 12.62 9.52 -10.60
CA TYR A 71 12.22 10.86 -11.04
C TYR A 71 10.90 10.84 -11.83
N ASN A 72 10.66 9.81 -12.65
CA ASN A 72 9.41 9.68 -13.40
C ASN A 72 8.23 9.50 -12.45
N THR A 73 8.42 8.75 -11.36
CA THR A 73 7.42 8.63 -10.28
C THR A 73 7.06 10.01 -9.72
N THR A 74 8.04 10.90 -9.53
CA THR A 74 7.77 12.26 -9.04
C THR A 74 6.89 13.06 -10.01
N THR A 75 7.10 12.91 -11.33
CA THR A 75 6.25 13.52 -12.35
C THR A 75 4.84 12.94 -12.34
N THR A 76 4.71 11.60 -12.25
CA THR A 76 3.41 10.92 -12.16
C THR A 76 2.61 11.41 -10.96
N ILE A 77 3.23 11.45 -9.78
CA ILE A 77 2.59 11.93 -8.54
C ILE A 77 2.32 13.43 -8.60
N GLY A 78 3.18 14.21 -9.24
CA GLY A 78 2.95 15.63 -9.51
C GLY A 78 1.69 15.88 -10.35
N HIS A 79 1.55 15.18 -11.47
CA HIS A 79 0.34 15.24 -12.31
C HIS A 79 -0.91 14.74 -11.57
N LEU A 80 -0.78 13.68 -10.78
CA LEU A 80 -1.89 13.14 -10.01
C LEU A 80 -2.34 14.16 -8.94
N THR A 81 -1.41 14.75 -8.20
CA THR A 81 -1.69 15.74 -7.16
C THR A 81 -2.33 17.00 -7.75
N SER A 82 -1.87 17.48 -8.91
CA SER A 82 -2.48 18.65 -9.58
C SER A 82 -3.91 18.41 -10.05
N ASN A 83 -4.33 17.14 -10.14
CA ASN A 83 -5.70 16.78 -10.47
C ASN A 83 -6.61 16.64 -9.24
N GLU A 84 -6.11 16.81 -8.01
CA GLU A 84 -6.91 16.82 -6.78
C GLU A 84 -7.87 15.61 -6.65
N PRO A 85 -7.37 14.36 -6.60
CA PRO A 85 -8.22 13.19 -6.45
C PRO A 85 -8.81 13.09 -5.05
N ASP A 86 -10.04 12.58 -4.96
CA ASP A 86 -10.68 12.24 -3.69
C ASP A 86 -10.23 10.87 -3.16
N LEU A 87 -9.83 9.98 -4.06
CA LEU A 87 -9.42 8.60 -3.77
C LEU A 87 -8.28 8.19 -4.70
N LEU A 88 -7.29 7.49 -4.14
CA LEU A 88 -6.17 6.90 -4.87
C LEU A 88 -6.27 5.37 -4.82
N LEU A 89 -6.25 4.72 -5.99
CA LEU A 89 -6.05 3.28 -6.13
C LEU A 89 -4.62 3.01 -6.62
N LEU A 90 -3.87 2.21 -5.87
CA LEU A 90 -2.54 1.73 -6.23
C LEU A 90 -2.59 0.23 -6.51
N ILE A 91 -2.39 -0.13 -7.76
CA ILE A 91 -2.55 -1.49 -8.28
C ILE A 91 -1.17 -2.17 -8.39
N GLY A 92 -0.69 -2.73 -7.28
CA GLY A 92 0.54 -3.51 -7.23
C GLY A 92 1.84 -2.74 -7.47
N ASP A 93 2.95 -3.42 -7.21
CA ASP A 93 4.31 -3.03 -7.53
C ASP A 93 4.66 -1.62 -7.02
N VAL A 94 4.63 -1.49 -5.70
CA VAL A 94 4.66 -0.21 -5.00
C VAL A 94 6.05 0.42 -5.06
N THR A 95 7.07 -0.29 -4.56
CA THR A 95 8.36 0.34 -4.21
C THR A 95 9.55 -0.19 -5.03
N TYR A 96 9.40 -1.39 -5.60
CA TYR A 96 10.48 -2.14 -6.23
C TYR A 96 11.70 -2.30 -5.30
N ALA A 97 11.49 -2.51 -4.00
CA ALA A 97 12.56 -2.78 -3.05
C ALA A 97 13.35 -4.06 -3.40
N ASN A 98 12.70 -5.00 -4.08
CA ASN A 98 13.29 -6.23 -4.63
C ASN A 98 14.09 -6.04 -5.93
N LEU A 99 14.30 -4.80 -6.41
CA LEU A 99 15.29 -4.50 -7.47
C LEU A 99 16.69 -4.22 -6.90
N TYR A 100 16.86 -4.40 -5.60
CA TYR A 100 18.08 -4.07 -4.87
C TYR A 100 18.57 -5.26 -4.04
N LEU A 101 19.88 -5.41 -3.97
CA LEU A 101 20.54 -6.25 -2.97
C LEU A 101 20.35 -5.66 -1.57
N THR A 102 20.49 -6.50 -0.55
CA THR A 102 20.37 -6.08 0.86
C THR A 102 21.37 -5.00 1.28
N ASN A 103 22.48 -4.86 0.53
CA ASN A 103 23.49 -3.81 0.75
C ASN A 103 23.16 -2.46 0.07
N GLY A 104 22.03 -2.36 -0.64
CA GLY A 104 21.58 -1.15 -1.33
C GLY A 104 22.02 -1.01 -2.79
N THR A 105 22.72 -1.98 -3.37
CA THR A 105 23.06 -2.00 -4.80
C THR A 105 21.81 -2.35 -5.63
N GLY A 106 21.39 -1.46 -6.53
CA GLY A 106 20.20 -1.65 -7.37
C GLY A 106 20.49 -1.99 -8.83
N SER A 107 19.48 -2.51 -9.53
CA SER A 107 19.48 -2.70 -10.98
C SER A 107 18.07 -2.58 -11.57
N ASP A 108 17.97 -2.16 -12.83
CA ASP A 108 16.70 -2.12 -13.58
C ASP A 108 16.13 -3.52 -13.84
N CYS A 109 16.98 -4.56 -13.82
CA CYS A 109 16.58 -5.94 -13.97
C CYS A 109 17.35 -6.82 -13.00
N TYR A 110 16.67 -7.24 -11.92
CA TYR A 110 17.26 -8.08 -10.88
C TYR A 110 17.81 -9.40 -11.46
N SER A 111 17.01 -10.12 -12.25
CA SER A 111 17.42 -11.41 -12.84
C SER A 111 18.58 -11.28 -13.83
N CYS A 112 18.69 -10.14 -14.51
CA CYS A 112 19.78 -9.86 -15.45
C CYS A 112 21.11 -9.56 -14.74
N SER A 113 21.05 -8.89 -13.57
CA SER A 113 22.23 -8.35 -12.89
C SER A 113 22.69 -9.17 -11.69
N PHE A 114 21.76 -9.84 -11.01
CA PHE A 114 22.01 -10.59 -9.79
C PHE A 114 21.56 -12.06 -9.90
N PRO A 115 21.94 -12.80 -10.97
CA PRO A 115 21.47 -14.17 -11.18
C PRO A 115 22.01 -15.18 -10.16
N LEU A 116 23.02 -14.81 -9.36
CA LEU A 116 23.75 -15.71 -8.45
C LEU A 116 23.50 -15.41 -6.96
N THR A 117 22.46 -14.64 -6.61
CA THR A 117 22.12 -14.42 -5.20
C THR A 117 21.40 -15.63 -4.61
N PRO A 118 21.62 -15.97 -3.33
CA PRO A 118 21.02 -17.15 -2.70
C PRO A 118 19.49 -17.04 -2.56
N ILE A 119 18.94 -15.84 -2.70
CA ILE A 119 17.53 -15.51 -2.72
C ILE A 119 17.32 -14.27 -3.58
N HIS A 120 16.09 -13.99 -4.03
CA HIS A 120 15.74 -12.69 -4.57
C HIS A 120 15.71 -11.67 -3.42
N GLU A 121 16.80 -10.92 -3.26
CA GLU A 121 17.02 -9.97 -2.17
C GLU A 121 16.09 -8.75 -2.26
N THR A 122 16.02 -8.01 -1.16
CA THR A 122 15.35 -6.70 -1.12
C THR A 122 16.16 -5.70 -0.32
N TYR A 123 16.05 -4.42 -0.68
CA TYR A 123 16.52 -3.30 0.14
C TYR A 123 15.32 -2.57 0.75
N GLN A 124 14.87 -3.09 1.90
CA GLN A 124 13.68 -2.63 2.62
C GLN A 124 13.59 -1.13 2.92
N PRO A 125 14.69 -0.37 3.13
CA PRO A 125 14.61 1.09 3.29
C PRO A 125 13.92 1.82 2.13
N ARG A 126 13.84 1.22 0.92
CA ARG A 126 13.06 1.76 -0.20
C ARG A 126 11.58 1.95 0.15
N TRP A 127 11.00 1.07 0.99
CA TRP A 127 9.65 1.25 1.50
C TRP A 127 9.50 2.48 2.38
N ASP A 128 10.48 2.78 3.21
CA ASP A 128 10.45 3.98 4.05
C ASP A 128 10.66 5.25 3.22
N TYR A 129 11.52 5.20 2.21
CA TYR A 129 11.71 6.31 1.28
C TYR A 129 10.43 6.61 0.50
N TRP A 130 9.75 5.55 0.01
CA TRP A 130 8.48 5.69 -0.70
C TRP A 130 7.40 6.26 0.21
N GLY A 131 7.26 5.76 1.44
CA GLY A 131 6.29 6.28 2.41
C GLY A 131 6.52 7.76 2.74
N ARG A 132 7.76 8.17 2.98
CA ARG A 132 8.12 9.58 3.22
C ARG A 132 7.85 10.46 2.00
N PHE A 133 8.16 9.98 0.81
CA PHE A 133 7.89 10.68 -0.44
C PHE A 133 6.38 10.88 -0.66
N MET A 134 5.59 9.83 -0.44
CA MET A 134 4.13 9.85 -0.67
C MET A 134 3.35 10.59 0.42
N GLN A 135 3.93 10.84 1.60
CA GLN A 135 3.27 11.43 2.76
C GLN A 135 2.47 12.70 2.42
N ASN A 136 3.02 13.60 1.60
CA ASN A 136 2.34 14.84 1.21
C ASN A 136 0.99 14.61 0.53
N LEU A 137 0.85 13.50 -0.20
CA LEU A 137 -0.40 13.10 -0.84
C LEU A 137 -1.25 12.22 0.08
N VAL A 138 -0.69 11.11 0.58
CA VAL A 138 -1.49 10.06 1.26
C VAL A 138 -1.89 10.41 2.69
N SER A 139 -1.29 11.45 3.29
CA SER A 139 -1.81 12.03 4.54
C SER A 139 -3.13 12.78 4.33
N ASN A 140 -3.43 13.19 3.08
CA ASN A 140 -4.60 13.99 2.76
C ASN A 140 -5.62 13.34 1.82
N VAL A 141 -5.19 12.35 1.03
CA VAL A 141 -6.02 11.58 0.11
C VAL A 141 -6.00 10.10 0.51
N PRO A 142 -7.16 9.49 0.80
CA PRO A 142 -7.25 8.06 1.06
C PRO A 142 -6.64 7.24 -0.08
N ILE A 143 -5.81 6.25 0.27
CA ILE A 143 -5.19 5.31 -0.67
C ILE A 143 -5.64 3.88 -0.39
N MET A 144 -5.98 3.15 -1.45
CA MET A 144 -6.30 1.72 -1.41
C MET A 144 -5.28 0.98 -2.26
N VAL A 145 -4.61 -0.01 -1.67
CA VAL A 145 -3.50 -0.74 -2.30
C VAL A 145 -3.86 -2.21 -2.46
N VAL A 146 -3.59 -2.80 -3.61
CA VAL A 146 -3.58 -4.26 -3.79
C VAL A 146 -2.16 -4.71 -4.12
N GLU A 147 -1.84 -5.93 -3.75
CA GLU A 147 -0.52 -6.52 -3.93
C GLU A 147 -0.15 -6.73 -5.41
N GLY A 148 1.14 -6.66 -5.73
CA GLY A 148 1.74 -7.11 -6.98
C GLY A 148 2.88 -8.11 -6.74
N ASN A 149 3.52 -8.60 -7.80
CA ASN A 149 4.61 -9.56 -7.67
C ASN A 149 5.83 -8.97 -6.97
N HIS A 150 6.07 -7.66 -7.10
CA HIS A 150 7.20 -7.02 -6.43
C HIS A 150 7.02 -6.95 -4.91
N GLU A 151 5.81 -7.16 -4.39
CA GLU A 151 5.53 -7.28 -2.96
C GLU A 151 5.74 -8.70 -2.41
N ILE A 152 5.96 -9.73 -3.24
CA ILE A 152 6.18 -11.11 -2.78
C ILE A 152 7.33 -11.17 -1.77
N GLU A 153 8.44 -10.49 -2.08
CA GLU A 153 9.60 -10.25 -1.18
C GLU A 153 9.93 -11.44 -0.26
N LYS A 154 10.14 -12.61 -0.88
CA LYS A 154 10.39 -13.86 -0.15
C LYS A 154 11.59 -13.70 0.80
N GLN A 155 11.40 -14.09 2.05
CA GLN A 155 12.42 -14.00 3.09
C GLN A 155 12.61 -15.33 3.83
N ALA A 156 13.34 -15.27 4.96
CA ALA A 156 13.51 -16.41 5.85
C ALA A 156 12.15 -17.03 6.24
N GLU A 157 12.14 -18.34 6.55
CA GLU A 157 10.93 -19.08 6.91
C GLU A 157 9.84 -19.06 5.83
N ASN A 158 10.20 -18.81 4.57
CA ASN A 158 9.28 -18.75 3.43
C ASN A 158 8.16 -17.70 3.60
N ARG A 159 8.38 -16.68 4.44
CA ARG A 159 7.45 -15.55 4.57
C ARG A 159 7.48 -14.71 3.29
N THR A 160 6.33 -14.17 2.92
CA THR A 160 6.13 -13.32 1.75
C THR A 160 5.22 -12.15 2.13
N PHE A 161 5.22 -11.07 1.33
CA PHE A 161 4.33 -9.91 1.50
C PHE A 161 4.40 -9.20 2.86
N VAL A 162 5.44 -9.42 3.65
CA VAL A 162 5.50 -8.89 5.03
C VAL A 162 5.52 -7.37 5.05
N ALA A 163 6.24 -6.70 4.14
CA ALA A 163 6.22 -5.25 4.04
C ALA A 163 4.84 -4.71 3.65
N TYR A 164 4.23 -5.27 2.60
CA TYR A 164 2.89 -4.93 2.13
C TYR A 164 1.84 -5.07 3.24
N SER A 165 1.74 -6.26 3.86
CA SER A 165 0.71 -6.55 4.87
C SER A 165 0.91 -5.80 6.17
N SER A 166 2.13 -5.36 6.49
CA SER A 166 2.39 -4.60 7.72
C SER A 166 2.18 -3.10 7.55
N ARG A 167 2.49 -2.53 6.38
CA ARG A 167 2.59 -1.06 6.18
C ARG A 167 1.28 -0.40 5.80
N PHE A 168 0.38 -1.10 5.13
CA PHE A 168 -0.91 -0.54 4.71
C PHE A 168 -2.05 -1.01 5.62
N ALA A 169 -3.08 -0.18 5.72
CA ALA A 169 -4.35 -0.55 6.34
C ALA A 169 -5.31 -1.05 5.25
N PHE A 170 -6.00 -2.15 5.51
CA PHE A 170 -6.94 -2.77 4.58
C PHE A 170 -8.29 -2.96 5.27
N PRO A 171 -9.42 -2.72 4.57
CA PRO A 171 -10.76 -2.95 5.13
C PRO A 171 -11.13 -4.45 5.10
N SER A 172 -10.17 -5.34 5.36
CA SER A 172 -10.35 -6.80 5.23
C SER A 172 -11.49 -7.29 6.11
N GLN A 173 -11.49 -6.91 7.39
CA GLN A 173 -12.53 -7.33 8.33
C GLN A 173 -13.88 -6.72 7.98
N GLU A 174 -13.91 -5.44 7.60
CA GLU A 174 -15.10 -4.67 7.26
C GLU A 174 -15.76 -5.18 5.98
N SER A 175 -14.96 -5.71 5.04
CA SER A 175 -15.43 -6.29 3.79
C SER A 175 -15.73 -7.79 3.87
N GLY A 176 -15.62 -8.40 5.06
CA GLY A 176 -15.77 -9.84 5.25
C GLY A 176 -14.67 -10.69 4.62
N SER A 177 -13.55 -10.08 4.20
CA SER A 177 -12.37 -10.79 3.73
C SER A 177 -11.53 -11.29 4.90
N SER A 178 -10.92 -12.46 4.75
CA SER A 178 -9.97 -13.01 5.71
C SER A 178 -8.53 -12.56 5.46
N SER A 179 -8.30 -11.65 4.50
CA SER A 179 -6.99 -11.43 3.88
C SER A 179 -6.70 -9.95 3.59
N THR A 180 -5.43 -9.55 3.68
CA THR A 180 -4.94 -8.24 3.19
C THR A 180 -4.79 -8.19 1.67
N PHE A 181 -4.92 -9.33 0.98
CA PHE A 181 -4.65 -9.46 -0.45
C PHE A 181 -5.88 -9.21 -1.33
N TYR A 182 -7.07 -9.33 -0.76
CA TYR A 182 -8.34 -9.05 -1.44
C TYR A 182 -9.34 -8.48 -0.46
N TYR A 183 -10.12 -7.52 -0.88
CA TYR A 183 -11.12 -6.84 -0.07
C TYR A 183 -12.02 -5.99 -0.96
N SER A 184 -13.12 -5.50 -0.40
CA SER A 184 -14.02 -4.59 -1.10
C SER A 184 -14.36 -3.38 -0.23
N PHE A 185 -14.80 -2.30 -0.86
CA PHE A 185 -15.26 -1.11 -0.16
C PHE A 185 -16.18 -0.30 -1.07
N ASN A 186 -16.98 0.57 -0.45
CA ASN A 186 -17.83 1.49 -1.18
C ASN A 186 -17.24 2.90 -1.14
N ALA A 187 -17.27 3.59 -2.28
CA ALA A 187 -16.99 5.02 -2.36
C ALA A 187 -18.11 5.68 -3.16
N GLY A 188 -19.06 6.30 -2.44
CA GLY A 188 -20.32 6.69 -3.06
C GLY A 188 -21.06 5.48 -3.64
N GLY A 189 -21.63 5.63 -4.82
CA GLY A 189 -22.35 4.61 -5.60
C GLY A 189 -21.47 3.60 -6.30
N ILE A 190 -20.17 3.53 -5.98
CA ILE A 190 -19.23 2.57 -6.58
C ILE A 190 -18.88 1.51 -5.53
N HIS A 191 -19.06 0.24 -5.89
CA HIS A 191 -18.56 -0.91 -5.14
C HIS A 191 -17.24 -1.36 -5.77
N PHE A 192 -16.13 -1.12 -5.06
CA PHE A 192 -14.80 -1.54 -5.50
C PHE A 192 -14.48 -2.93 -4.94
N ILE A 193 -13.90 -3.78 -5.78
CA ILE A 193 -13.39 -5.11 -5.42
C ILE A 193 -11.92 -5.14 -5.84
N MET A 194 -11.03 -5.32 -4.87
CA MET A 194 -9.60 -5.49 -5.06
C MET A 194 -9.30 -6.99 -4.94
N LEU A 195 -8.75 -7.61 -5.99
CA LEU A 195 -8.46 -9.04 -6.04
C LEU A 195 -6.95 -9.29 -6.04
N GLY A 196 -6.51 -10.29 -5.28
CA GLY A 196 -5.13 -10.74 -5.26
C GLY A 196 -4.84 -11.65 -6.44
N ALA A 197 -3.78 -11.33 -7.18
CA ALA A 197 -3.31 -12.10 -8.33
C ALA A 197 -2.19 -13.10 -7.95
N TYR A 198 -1.62 -12.96 -6.76
CA TYR A 198 -0.47 -13.76 -6.32
C TYR A 198 -0.78 -14.66 -5.11
N ILE A 199 -2.06 -14.96 -4.94
CA ILE A 199 -2.59 -15.98 -4.03
C ILE A 199 -3.47 -16.96 -4.79
N ASN A 200 -3.96 -18.01 -4.13
CA ASN A 200 -4.87 -18.94 -4.78
C ASN A 200 -6.22 -18.27 -5.09
N TYR A 201 -6.60 -18.27 -6.38
CA TYR A 201 -7.85 -17.70 -6.91
C TYR A 201 -8.71 -18.73 -7.67
N ASP A 202 -8.39 -20.02 -7.55
CA ASP A 202 -9.20 -21.09 -8.11
C ASP A 202 -10.61 -21.14 -7.49
N LYS A 203 -11.57 -21.79 -8.16
CA LYS A 203 -12.97 -21.89 -7.70
C LYS A 203 -13.16 -22.47 -6.30
N THR A 204 -12.19 -23.22 -5.80
CA THR A 204 -12.20 -23.82 -4.46
C THR A 204 -11.51 -22.95 -3.41
N ALA A 205 -10.84 -21.87 -3.82
CA ALA A 205 -10.06 -20.99 -2.96
C ALA A 205 -10.95 -20.02 -2.18
N GLU A 206 -10.44 -19.56 -1.04
CA GLU A 206 -11.15 -18.61 -0.16
C GLU A 206 -11.43 -17.26 -0.85
N GLN A 207 -10.52 -16.76 -1.68
CA GLN A 207 -10.76 -15.54 -2.46
C GLN A 207 -11.96 -15.69 -3.39
N TYR A 208 -12.08 -16.83 -4.08
CA TYR A 208 -13.19 -17.07 -5.00
C TYR A 208 -14.52 -17.15 -4.23
N LYS A 209 -14.56 -17.92 -3.13
CA LYS A 209 -15.75 -18.03 -2.27
C LYS A 209 -16.18 -16.68 -1.66
N TRP A 210 -15.23 -15.81 -1.33
CA TRP A 210 -15.52 -14.47 -0.83
C TRP A 210 -16.09 -13.54 -1.90
N LEU A 211 -15.70 -13.75 -3.16
CA LEU A 211 -16.14 -12.94 -4.29
C LEU A 211 -17.58 -13.26 -4.76
N GLU A 212 -18.05 -14.50 -4.56
CA GLU A 212 -19.40 -14.96 -4.92
C GLU A 212 -20.52 -14.32 -4.09
#